data_AF-A0A7R9KA82-F1
#
_entry.id   AF-A0A7R9KA82-F1
#
_cell.length_a   1.000
_cell.length_b   1.000
_cell.length_c   1.000
_cell.angle_alpha   90.00
_cell.angle_beta   90.00
_cell.angle_gamma   90.00
#
_symmetry.space_group_name_H-M   'P 1'
#
loop_
_entity.id
_entity.type
_entity.pdbx_description
1 polymer ?
#
loop_
_entity_poly.entity_id
_entity_poly.type
_entity_poly.pdbx_seq_one_letter_code
_entity_poly.pdbx_strand_id
1 'polypeptide(L)'
;MDKYSITAFDMEDIEHKWMINVVSDALQSIDPSSNLPLHLSFDIDCLDSLEAPSTGTPVRGGISLQQGLQVMEQAHRTGRLSAVDLVEVNPSIGDERDVKLTIEAAKYLLQAVFGHKRRGNYPNDDLIKLVEYNKPDKPTNV
;
A
#
# COMPACT_ATOMS: atom_id res chain seq x y z
N MET A 1 24.39 2.80 -3.79
CA MET A 1 23.70 1.53 -4.03
C MET A 1 24.65 0.49 -4.62
N ASP A 2 25.29 0.78 -5.75
CA ASP A 2 26.10 -0.19 -6.51
C ASP A 2 27.28 -0.80 -5.74
N LYS A 3 27.95 0.00 -4.92
CA LYS A 3 29.09 -0.47 -4.11
C LYS A 3 28.74 -1.62 -3.15
N TYR A 4 27.49 -1.68 -2.69
CA TYR A 4 27.03 -2.66 -1.69
C TYR A 4 25.94 -3.57 -2.24
N SER A 5 25.68 -3.54 -3.56
CA SER A 5 24.63 -4.34 -4.21
C SER A 5 23.25 -4.20 -3.55
N ILE A 6 22.94 -3.00 -3.05
CA ILE A 6 21.61 -2.69 -2.51
C ILE A 6 20.67 -2.46 -3.69
N THR A 7 19.61 -3.25 -3.79
CA THR A 7 18.55 -3.01 -4.77
C THR A 7 17.80 -1.73 -4.41
N ALA A 8 17.65 -0.85 -5.39
CA ALA A 8 16.88 0.37 -5.28
C ALA A 8 16.08 0.56 -6.57
N PHE A 9 14.89 1.12 -6.44
CA PHE A 9 14.03 1.51 -7.55
C PHE A 9 13.67 2.97 -7.35
N ASP A 10 13.77 3.76 -8.42
CA ASP A 10 13.43 5.18 -8.39
C ASP A 10 12.09 5.46 -9.09
N MET A 11 11.76 6.75 -9.24
CA MET A 11 10.53 7.16 -9.91
C MET A 11 10.51 6.76 -11.40
N GLU A 12 11.67 6.74 -12.07
CA GLU A 12 11.77 6.31 -13.47
C GLU A 12 11.48 4.81 -13.59
N ASP A 13 11.93 3.98 -12.63
CA ASP A 13 11.53 2.57 -12.57
C ASP A 13 10.02 2.41 -12.40
N ILE A 14 9.40 3.21 -11.54
CA ILE A 14 7.95 3.15 -11.30
C ILE A 14 7.17 3.55 -12.55
N GLU A 15 7.63 4.57 -13.28
CA GLU A 15 7.03 5.02 -14.54
C GLU A 15 7.10 3.94 -15.63
N HIS A 16 8.24 3.25 -15.75
CA HIS A 16 8.45 2.25 -16.80
C HIS A 16 7.85 0.88 -16.47
N LYS A 17 7.97 0.44 -15.21
CA LYS A 17 7.60 -0.93 -14.79
C LYS A 17 6.24 -1.00 -14.13
N TRP A 18 5.66 0.13 -13.75
CA TRP A 18 4.51 0.21 -12.85
C TRP A 18 4.83 -0.24 -11.43
N MET A 19 4.24 0.45 -10.44
CA MET A 19 4.44 0.19 -9.01
C MET A 19 4.27 -1.29 -8.62
N ILE A 20 3.30 -1.98 -9.22
CA ILE A 20 3.05 -3.40 -8.93
C ILE A 20 4.26 -4.30 -9.23
N ASN A 21 4.96 -4.06 -10.34
CA ASN A 21 6.11 -4.86 -10.72
C ASN A 21 7.35 -4.44 -9.94
N VAL A 22 7.51 -3.14 -9.66
CA VAL A 22 8.59 -2.63 -8.79
C VAL A 22 8.55 -3.31 -7.42
N VAL A 23 7.37 -3.40 -6.79
CA VAL A 23 7.23 -4.07 -5.48
C VAL A 23 7.51 -5.57 -5.59
N SER A 24 7.03 -6.22 -6.66
CA SER A 24 7.32 -7.64 -6.91
C SER A 24 8.82 -7.90 -7.05
N ASP A 25 9.51 -7.07 -7.84
CA ASP A 25 10.95 -7.17 -8.09
C ASP A 25 11.74 -6.90 -6.80
N ALA A 26 11.32 -5.91 -5.99
CA ALA A 26 11.92 -5.62 -4.70
C ALA A 26 11.77 -6.78 -3.70
N LEU A 27 10.58 -7.38 -3.61
CA LEU A 27 10.36 -8.55 -2.74
C LEU A 27 11.19 -9.76 -3.19
N GLN A 28 11.32 -9.96 -4.50
CA GLN A 28 12.12 -11.03 -5.08
C GLN A 28 13.63 -10.82 -4.85
N SER A 29 14.11 -9.57 -4.86
CA SER A 29 15.53 -9.28 -4.67
C SER A 29 15.99 -9.45 -3.23
N ILE A 30 15.16 -9.11 -2.24
CA ILE A 30 15.51 -9.20 -0.82
C ILE A 30 15.35 -10.60 -0.24
N ASP A 31 14.40 -11.40 -0.74
CA ASP A 31 14.18 -12.78 -0.31
C ASP A 31 13.53 -13.63 -1.41
N PRO A 32 14.35 -14.22 -2.32
CA PRO A 32 13.87 -15.09 -3.38
C PRO A 32 13.09 -16.32 -2.89
N SER A 33 13.32 -16.75 -1.65
CA SER A 33 12.66 -17.92 -1.05
C SER A 33 11.34 -17.59 -0.37
N SER A 34 11.00 -16.31 -0.21
CA SER A 34 9.76 -15.84 0.42
C SER A 34 9.48 -16.49 1.77
N ASN A 35 10.49 -16.60 2.62
CA ASN A 35 10.42 -17.26 3.92
C ASN A 35 10.84 -16.36 5.10
N LEU A 36 11.43 -15.19 4.83
CA LEU A 36 11.89 -14.27 5.86
C LEU A 36 10.78 -13.31 6.28
N PRO A 37 10.74 -12.92 7.58
CA PRO A 37 9.96 -11.80 8.07
C PRO A 37 10.22 -10.52 7.28
N LEU A 38 9.16 -9.77 6.96
CA LEU A 38 9.26 -8.48 6.27
C LEU A 38 9.05 -7.33 7.26
N HIS A 39 9.96 -6.36 7.21
CA HIS A 39 9.80 -5.06 7.85
C HIS A 39 9.61 -4.01 6.77
N LEU A 40 8.49 -3.28 6.84
CA LEU A 40 8.19 -2.17 5.93
C LEU A 40 8.38 -0.84 6.68
N SER A 41 9.39 -0.07 6.30
CA SER A 41 9.52 1.32 6.73
C SER A 41 9.03 2.22 5.62
N PHE A 42 8.01 3.02 5.89
CA PHE A 42 7.37 3.91 4.92
C PHE A 42 7.45 5.35 5.41
N ASP A 43 8.18 6.17 4.67
CA ASP A 43 8.22 7.61 4.87
C ASP A 43 7.02 8.25 4.17
N ILE A 44 6.23 9.07 4.89
CA ILE A 44 5.07 9.73 4.26
C ILE A 44 5.51 10.72 3.17
N ASP A 45 6.74 11.22 3.24
CA ASP A 45 7.29 12.17 2.27
C ASP A 45 7.61 11.55 0.90
N CYS A 46 7.53 10.22 0.77
CA CYS A 46 7.61 9.56 -0.53
C CYS A 46 6.36 9.80 -1.38
N LEU A 47 5.23 10.13 -0.73
CA LEU A 47 4.03 10.55 -1.44
C LEU A 47 4.25 11.93 -2.06
N ASP A 48 3.59 12.20 -3.18
CA ASP A 48 3.60 13.56 -3.74
C ASP A 48 3.11 14.57 -2.69
N SER A 49 3.76 15.74 -2.63
CA SER A 49 3.37 16.84 -1.75
C SER A 49 1.89 17.26 -1.85
N LEU A 50 1.20 16.95 -2.95
CA LEU A 50 -0.23 17.18 -3.12
C LEU A 50 -1.10 16.19 -2.33
N GLU A 51 -0.56 15.05 -1.91
CA GLU A 51 -1.23 13.99 -1.14
C GLU A 51 -0.78 13.99 0.34
N ALA A 52 0.46 14.41 0.62
CA ALA A 52 1.03 14.47 1.97
C ALA A 52 1.88 15.74 2.21
N PRO A 53 1.26 16.93 2.26
CA PRO A 53 1.98 18.20 2.45
C PRO A 53 2.61 18.39 3.85
N SER A 54 2.06 17.75 4.89
CA SER A 54 2.46 17.98 6.29
C SER A 54 3.61 17.06 6.74
N THR A 55 4.77 17.23 6.13
CA THR A 55 6.04 16.55 6.44
C THR A 55 7.20 17.57 6.46
N GLY A 56 8.34 17.20 7.04
CA GLY A 56 9.52 18.06 7.10
C GLY A 56 10.14 18.38 5.73
N THR A 57 9.97 17.50 4.75
CA THR A 57 10.64 17.53 3.44
C THR A 57 9.68 17.23 2.28
N PRO A 58 8.64 18.05 2.04
CA PRO A 58 7.68 17.78 0.97
C PRO A 58 8.33 17.92 -0.41
N VAL A 59 8.21 16.88 -1.24
CA VAL A 59 8.75 16.85 -2.61
C VAL A 59 7.62 16.66 -3.64
N ARG A 60 7.71 17.39 -4.76
CA ARG A 60 6.84 17.19 -5.93
C ARG A 60 7.38 16.09 -6.84
N GLY A 61 6.48 15.34 -7.46
CA GLY A 61 6.84 14.18 -8.28
C GLY A 61 7.06 12.91 -7.46
N GLY A 62 6.48 12.85 -6.25
CA GLY A 62 6.44 11.62 -5.45
C GLY A 62 5.40 10.64 -5.97
N ILE A 63 5.24 9.52 -5.28
CA ILE A 63 4.22 8.53 -5.66
C ILE A 63 2.82 9.03 -5.28
N SER A 64 1.82 8.64 -6.06
CA SER A 64 0.42 8.87 -5.68
C SER A 64 0.03 8.05 -4.45
N LEU A 65 -0.99 8.49 -3.71
CA LEU A 65 -1.56 7.70 -2.61
C LEU A 65 -2.00 6.31 -3.09
N GLN A 66 -2.53 6.20 -4.30
CA GLN A 66 -2.91 4.92 -4.90
C GLN A 66 -1.71 3.97 -5.03
N GLN A 67 -0.55 4.47 -5.48
CA GLN A 67 0.67 3.66 -5.58
C GLN A 67 1.19 3.28 -4.19
N GLY A 68 1.16 4.20 -3.21
CA GLY A 68 1.46 3.88 -1.82
C GLY A 68 0.57 2.75 -1.27
N LEU A 69 -0.73 2.80 -1.54
CA LEU A 69 -1.66 1.71 -1.17
C LEU A 69 -1.33 0.39 -1.87
N GLN A 70 -0.83 0.41 -3.11
CA GLN A 70 -0.38 -0.81 -3.79
C GLN A 70 0.81 -1.44 -3.07
N VAL A 71 1.78 -0.64 -2.59
CA VAL A 71 2.90 -1.14 -1.77
C VAL A 71 2.37 -1.81 -0.51
N MET A 72 1.49 -1.13 0.23
CA MET A 72 0.92 -1.64 1.48
C MET A 72 0.16 -2.95 1.27
N GLU A 73 -0.70 -3.01 0.25
CA GLU A 73 -1.48 -4.21 -0.08
C GLU A 73 -0.61 -5.38 -0.53
N GLN A 74 0.44 -5.12 -1.33
CA GLN A 74 1.40 -6.13 -1.77
C GLN A 74 2.17 -6.71 -0.59
N ALA A 75 2.72 -5.85 0.27
CA ALA A 75 3.43 -6.25 1.47
C ALA A 75 2.54 -7.10 2.39
N HIS A 76 1.30 -6.66 2.63
CA HIS A 76 0.32 -7.43 3.40
C HIS A 76 0.04 -8.81 2.79
N ARG A 77 -0.17 -8.89 1.47
CA ARG A 77 -0.49 -10.14 0.75
C ARG A 77 0.59 -11.20 0.85
N THR A 78 1.83 -10.82 1.15
CA THR A 78 2.89 -11.80 1.40
C THR A 78 2.59 -12.69 2.61
N GLY A 79 1.81 -12.21 3.58
CA GLY A 79 1.61 -12.88 4.87
C GLY A 79 2.86 -12.92 5.76
N ARG A 80 3.94 -12.19 5.39
CA ARG A 80 5.24 -12.20 6.08
C ARG A 80 5.53 -10.92 6.86
N LEU A 81 4.65 -9.93 6.75
CA LEU A 81 4.82 -8.63 7.40
C LEU A 81 4.86 -8.79 8.93
N SER A 82 5.99 -8.44 9.52
CA SER A 82 6.26 -8.60 10.95
C SER A 82 6.44 -7.25 11.67
N ALA A 83 6.78 -6.20 10.95
CA ALA A 83 6.88 -4.84 11.47
C ALA A 83 6.53 -3.82 10.39
N VAL A 84 5.95 -2.69 10.81
CA VAL A 84 5.68 -1.53 9.95
C VAL A 84 6.00 -0.26 10.72
N ASP A 85 6.77 0.62 10.10
CA ASP A 85 6.96 2.00 10.54
C ASP A 85 6.34 2.95 9.52
N LEU A 86 5.52 3.90 9.98
CA LEU A 86 5.05 5.02 9.18
C LEU A 86 5.59 6.30 9.81
N VAL A 87 6.49 6.99 9.12
CA VAL A 87 7.32 8.07 9.68
C VAL A 87 7.06 9.42 9.01
N GLU A 88 7.66 10.47 9.58
CA GLU A 88 7.66 11.87 9.09
C GLU A 88 6.31 12.57 8.92
N VAL A 89 5.24 12.03 9.52
CA VAL A 89 3.99 12.78 9.65
C VAL A 89 4.17 13.91 10.67
N ASN A 90 4.06 15.16 10.23
CA ASN A 90 4.21 16.34 11.09
C ASN A 90 2.99 17.28 11.03
N PRO A 91 2.00 17.11 11.93
CA PRO A 91 0.80 17.96 11.99
C PRO A 91 1.04 19.43 12.33
N SER A 92 2.28 19.84 12.63
CA SER A 92 2.63 21.24 12.89
C SER A 92 2.97 22.01 11.62
N ILE A 93 3.03 21.34 10.46
CA ILE A 93 3.36 21.91 9.15
C ILE A 93 2.10 21.95 8.28
N GLY A 94 1.85 23.09 7.64
CA GLY A 94 0.70 23.31 6.76
C GLY A 94 -0.51 23.93 7.46
N ASP A 95 -1.58 24.14 6.70
CA ASP A 95 -2.88 24.57 7.25
C ASP A 95 -3.72 23.37 7.71
N GLU A 96 -4.93 23.62 8.24
CA GLU A 96 -5.83 22.56 8.70
C GLU A 96 -6.16 21.53 7.61
N ARG A 97 -6.25 21.98 6.35
CA ARG A 97 -6.54 21.10 5.22
C ARG A 97 -5.35 20.21 4.90
N ASP A 98 -4.14 20.78 4.87
CA ASP A 98 -2.89 20.05 4.62
C ASP A 98 -2.67 18.95 5.67
N VAL A 99 -2.87 19.32 6.95
CA VAL A 99 -2.74 18.40 8.09
C VAL A 99 -3.76 17.28 7.98
N LYS A 100 -5.03 17.61 7.70
CA LYS A 100 -6.08 16.61 7.53
C LYS A 100 -5.76 15.65 6.38
N LEU A 101 -5.30 16.16 5.25
CA LEU A 101 -4.99 15.36 4.07
C LEU A 101 -3.87 14.35 4.37
N THR A 102 -2.78 14.82 4.98
CA THR A 102 -1.64 13.96 5.36
C THR A 102 -2.04 12.89 6.38
N ILE A 103 -2.86 13.25 7.38
CA ILE A 103 -3.37 12.30 8.38
C ILE A 103 -4.30 11.27 7.73
N GLU A 104 -5.15 11.67 6.80
CA GLU A 104 -6.02 10.74 6.06
C GLU A 104 -5.20 9.78 5.20
N ALA A 105 -4.20 10.26 4.47
CA ALA A 105 -3.27 9.43 3.70
C ALA A 105 -2.58 8.39 4.61
N ALA A 106 -1.99 8.84 5.72
CA ALA A 106 -1.37 7.98 6.72
C ALA A 106 -2.32 6.89 7.25
N LYS A 107 -3.56 7.26 7.57
CA LYS A 107 -4.59 6.31 8.02
C LYS A 107 -4.91 5.26 6.96
N TYR A 108 -5.08 5.66 5.70
CA TYR A 108 -5.39 4.71 4.63
C TYR A 108 -4.24 3.74 4.37
N LEU A 109 -2.99 4.22 4.43
CA LEU A 109 -1.80 3.37 4.30
C LEU A 109 -1.75 2.32 5.42
N LEU A 110 -1.91 2.73 6.67
CA LEU A 110 -1.94 1.82 7.82
C LEU A 110 -3.09 0.82 7.72
N GLN A 111 -4.28 1.26 7.32
CA GLN A 111 -5.41 0.35 7.11
C GLN A 111 -5.09 -0.71 6.05
N ALA A 112 -4.52 -0.30 4.91
CA ALA A 112 -4.19 -1.19 3.81
C ALA A 112 -3.14 -2.24 4.22
N VAL A 113 -2.10 -1.82 4.95
CA VAL A 113 -1.02 -2.72 5.38
C VAL A 113 -1.51 -3.79 6.37
N PHE A 114 -2.57 -3.49 7.12
CA PHE A 114 -3.25 -4.43 8.01
C PHE A 114 -4.46 -5.13 7.38
N GLY A 115 -4.59 -5.09 6.05
CA GLY A 115 -5.54 -5.93 5.31
C GLY A 115 -6.90 -5.30 5.03
N HIS A 116 -7.05 -3.98 5.20
CA HIS A 116 -8.21 -3.28 4.70
C HIS A 116 -8.21 -3.28 3.17
N LYS A 117 -9.24 -3.85 2.55
CA LYS A 117 -9.40 -3.87 1.10
C LYS A 117 -10.21 -2.66 0.65
N ARG A 118 -9.71 -1.94 -0.36
CA ARG A 118 -10.46 -0.85 -1.04
C ARG A 118 -11.81 -1.28 -1.62
N ARG A 119 -12.00 -2.58 -1.90
CA ARG A 119 -13.28 -3.16 -2.35
C ARG A 119 -14.28 -3.40 -1.21
N GLY A 120 -13.91 -3.10 0.03
CA GLY A 120 -14.63 -3.46 1.25
C GLY A 120 -14.13 -4.77 1.85
N ASN A 121 -14.13 -4.83 3.18
CA ASN A 121 -13.93 -6.07 3.93
C ASN A 121 -15.30 -6.64 4.30
N TYR A 122 -15.80 -7.55 3.47
CA TYR A 122 -16.96 -8.35 3.84
C TYR A 122 -16.52 -9.40 4.86
N PRO A 123 -17.22 -9.58 5.99
CA PRO A 123 -17.04 -10.76 6.84
C PRO A 123 -17.11 -12.01 5.96
N ASN A 124 -16.23 -12.99 6.20
CA ASN A 124 -16.22 -14.23 5.40
C ASN A 124 -17.60 -14.91 5.33
N ASP A 125 -18.45 -14.72 6.34
CA ASP A 125 -19.82 -15.26 6.40
C ASP A 125 -20.81 -14.59 5.43
N ASP A 126 -20.59 -13.34 5.02
CA ASP A 126 -21.52 -12.61 4.15
C ASP A 126 -21.23 -12.84 2.65
N LEU A 127 -20.01 -13.26 2.31
CA LEU A 127 -19.68 -13.71 0.95
C LEU A 127 -20.39 -15.02 0.60
N ILE A 128 -20.57 -15.93 1.57
CA ILE A 128 -21.34 -17.16 1.38
C ILE A 128 -22.80 -16.81 1.07
N LYS A 129 -23.40 -15.86 1.80
CA LYS A 129 -24.78 -15.43 1.57
C LYS A 129 -24.99 -14.76 0.21
N LEU A 130 -24.03 -13.95 -0.25
CA LEU A 130 -24.08 -13.32 -1.58
C LEU A 130 -23.93 -14.34 -2.72
N VAL A 131 -23.11 -15.38 -2.54
CA VAL A 131 -22.98 -16.47 -3.52
C VAL A 131 -24.22 -17.35 -3.52
N GLU A 132 -24.83 -17.63 -2.36
CA GLU A 132 -26.08 -18.38 -2.27
C GLU A 132 -27.28 -17.63 -2.85
N TYR A 133 -27.39 -16.31 -2.59
CA TYR A 133 -28.45 -15.46 -3.14
C TYR A 133 -28.38 -15.34 -4.69
N ASN A 134 -27.17 -15.41 -5.27
CA ASN A 134 -26.98 -15.33 -6.71
C ASN A 134 -26.91 -16.69 -7.42
N LYS A 135 -27.29 -17.80 -6.75
CA LYS A 135 -27.48 -19.07 -7.48
C LYS A 135 -28.69 -18.90 -8.41
N PRO A 136 -28.56 -19.18 -9.72
CA PRO A 136 -29.72 -19.20 -10.60
C PRO A 136 -30.72 -20.22 -10.06
N ASP A 137 -32.00 -19.86 -10.04
CA ASP A 137 -33.07 -20.77 -9.67
C ASP A 137 -32.92 -22.07 -10.46
N LYS A 138 -32.98 -23.21 -9.77
CA LYS A 138 -32.95 -24.51 -10.43
C LYS A 138 -34.08 -24.51 -11.48
N PRO A 139 -33.83 -24.91 -12.74
CA PRO A 139 -34.90 -25.01 -13.70
C PRO A 139 -35.96 -25.97 -13.15
N THR A 140 -37.16 -25.45 -12.94
CA THR A 140 -38.35 -26.25 -12.66
C THR A 140 -38.56 -27.17 -13.85
N ASN A 141 -38.28 -28.46 -13.67
CA ASN A 141 -38.64 -29.49 -14.62
C ASN A 141 -40.17 -29.50 -14.74
N VAL A 142 -40.69 -29.04 -15.87
CA VAL A 142 -42.05 -29.25 -16.36
C VAL A 142 -42.05 -30.34 -17.42
#